data_AF-A0A512DZK7-F1
#
_entry.id   AF-A0A512DZK7-F1
#
_cell.length_a   1.000
_cell.length_b   1.000
_cell.length_c   1.000
_cell.angle_alpha   90.00
_cell.angle_beta   90.00
_cell.angle_gamma   90.00
#
_symmetry.space_group_name_H-M   'P 1'
#
loop_
_entity.id
_entity.type
_entity.pdbx_description
1 polymer ?
#
loop_
_entity_poly.entity_id
_entity_poly.type
_entity_poly.pdbx_seq_one_letter_code
_entity_poly.pdbx_strand_id
1 'polypeptide(L)'
;MTEIDMTISVGGSIQDDGAAFVDAWKRAQRGEVFQERHLAFESWTALTRVLTPKRVELLRHVHHHPEPSVAALARALGRPYRRVHDDVEALIAVGLIERNDDVLIAQYERIKTEIVM
;
A
#
# COMPACT_ATOMS: atom_id res chain seq x y z
N MET A 1 -0.35 9.64 -17.45
CA MET A 1 -0.64 8.83 -16.24
C MET A 1 0.31 9.31 -15.17
N THR A 2 -0.21 9.81 -14.05
CA THR A 2 0.60 10.31 -12.95
C THR A 2 1.15 9.10 -12.20
N GLU A 3 2.47 8.93 -12.16
CA GLU A 3 3.15 7.83 -11.47
C GLU A 3 2.96 8.02 -9.96
N ILE A 4 2.22 7.13 -9.29
CA ILE A 4 2.01 7.20 -7.83
C ILE A 4 3.04 6.27 -7.18
N ASP A 5 3.97 6.83 -6.41
CA ASP A 5 4.91 6.06 -5.59
C ASP A 5 4.31 5.89 -4.17
N MET A 6 4.49 4.71 -3.58
CA MET A 6 4.12 4.43 -2.20
C MET A 6 5.38 4.24 -1.36
N THR A 7 5.53 5.06 -0.33
CA THR A 7 6.65 5.00 0.62
C THR A 7 6.16 4.52 1.97
N ILE A 8 6.86 3.56 2.56
CA ILE A 8 6.56 2.98 3.87
C ILE A 8 7.74 3.27 4.81
N SER A 9 7.53 4.10 5.83
CA SER A 9 8.51 4.34 6.90
C SER A 9 8.29 3.37 8.06
N VAL A 10 9.38 2.90 8.68
CA VAL A 10 9.34 2.00 9.83
C VAL A 10 10.30 2.47 10.92
N GLY A 11 9.81 2.58 12.15
CA GLY A 11 10.63 2.90 13.33
C GLY A 11 11.01 4.38 13.45
N GLY A 12 10.47 5.24 12.60
CA GLY A 12 10.62 6.69 12.70
C GLY A 12 9.81 7.29 13.84
N SER A 13 10.17 8.50 14.26
CA SER A 13 9.38 9.31 15.17
C SER A 13 8.28 10.08 14.42
N ILE A 14 7.26 10.55 15.15
CA ILE A 14 6.23 11.46 14.60
C ILE A 14 6.87 12.71 13.96
N GLN A 15 8.02 13.14 14.46
CA GLN A 15 8.79 14.26 13.92
C GLN A 15 9.40 13.92 12.55
N ASP A 16 9.86 12.69 12.35
CA ASP A 16 10.40 12.22 11.07
C ASP A 16 9.28 12.10 10.03
N ASP A 17 8.15 11.53 10.40
CA ASP A 17 6.97 11.44 9.53
C ASP A 17 6.42 12.84 9.17
N GLY A 18 6.45 13.78 10.12
CA GLY A 18 6.07 15.17 9.89
C GLY A 18 7.03 15.90 8.97
N ALA A 19 8.34 15.65 9.08
CA ALA A 19 9.35 16.23 8.19
C ALA A 19 9.18 15.73 6.75
N ALA A 20 8.91 14.42 6.56
CA ALA A 20 8.62 13.85 5.25
C ALA A 20 7.38 14.50 4.61
N PHE A 21 6.31 14.72 5.39
CA PHE A 21 5.11 15.42 4.92
C PHE A 21 5.40 16.87 4.50
N VAL A 22 6.21 17.59 5.28
CA VAL A 22 6.60 18.97 4.95
C VAL A 22 7.47 19.04 3.70
N ASP A 23 8.39 18.10 3.50
CA ASP A 23 9.22 18.04 2.29
C ASP A 23 8.39 17.73 1.04
N ALA A 24 7.50 16.73 1.14
CA ALA A 24 6.51 16.41 0.13
C ALA A 24 5.68 17.66 -0.27
N TRP A 25 5.18 18.40 0.72
CA TRP A 25 4.44 19.64 0.48
C TRP A 25 5.27 20.73 -0.22
N LYS A 26 6.54 20.89 0.17
CA LYS A 26 7.46 21.85 -0.46
C LYS A 26 7.79 21.49 -1.91
N ARG A 27 7.91 20.20 -2.22
CA ARG A 27 8.09 19.70 -3.60
C ARG A 27 6.89 20.03 -4.48
N ALA A 28 5.68 19.78 -3.97
CA ALA A 28 4.44 20.11 -4.67
C ALA A 28 4.32 21.63 -4.95
N GLN A 29 4.70 22.48 -4.00
CA GLN A 29 4.70 23.94 -4.19
C GLN A 29 5.67 24.43 -5.29
N ARG A 30 6.73 23.66 -5.58
CA ARG A 30 7.68 24.00 -6.66
C ARG A 30 7.21 23.55 -8.04
N GLY A 31 5.98 23.04 -8.15
CA GLY A 31 5.42 22.57 -9.41
C GLY A 31 5.90 21.16 -9.82
N GLU A 32 6.56 20.44 -8.91
CA GLU A 32 6.81 19.01 -9.10
C GLU A 32 5.47 18.28 -9.00
N VAL A 33 4.95 17.78 -10.13
CA VAL A 33 3.74 16.95 -10.14
C VAL A 33 4.12 15.57 -9.64
N PHE A 34 3.93 15.32 -8.34
CA PHE A 34 4.10 14.00 -7.76
C PHE A 34 2.90 13.69 -6.86
N GLN A 35 2.44 12.44 -6.94
CA GLN A 35 1.41 11.89 -6.06
C GLN A 35 2.11 10.80 -5.26
N GLU A 36 2.50 11.10 -4.03
CA GLU A 36 3.15 10.13 -3.14
C GLU A 36 2.22 9.77 -2.00
N ARG A 37 2.10 8.47 -1.72
CA ARG A 37 1.38 7.96 -0.56
C ARG A 37 2.39 7.51 0.47
N HIS A 38 2.24 7.99 1.70
CA HIS A 38 3.13 7.65 2.80
C HIS A 38 2.38 6.85 3.87
N LEU A 39 2.96 5.72 4.29
CA LEU A 39 2.48 4.90 5.40
C LEU A 39 3.57 4.74 6.44
N ALA A 40 3.29 5.10 7.69
CA ALA A 40 4.22 4.97 8.79
C ALA A 40 3.85 3.80 9.70
N PHE A 41 4.85 2.99 10.06
CA PHE A 41 4.73 1.90 11.03
C PHE A 41 5.69 2.14 12.21
N GLU A 42 5.17 1.98 13.43
CA GLU A 42 5.95 2.14 14.66
C GLU A 42 7.13 1.16 14.79
N SER A 43 7.06 0.02 14.10
CA SER A 43 8.07 -1.03 14.21
C SER A 43 8.04 -2.00 13.03
N TRP A 44 9.16 -2.70 12.83
CA TRP A 44 9.25 -3.82 11.88
C TRP A 44 8.20 -4.89 12.14
N THR A 45 7.91 -5.17 13.42
CA THR A 45 6.86 -6.13 13.80
C THR A 45 5.47 -5.65 13.39
N ALA A 46 5.18 -4.35 13.49
CA ALA A 46 3.92 -3.79 13.01
C ALA A 46 3.79 -3.91 11.48
N LEU A 47 4.85 -3.55 10.74
CA LEU A 47 4.89 -3.70 9.28
C LEU A 47 4.62 -5.15 8.85
N THR A 48 5.37 -6.10 9.41
CA THR A 48 5.30 -7.52 8.99
C THR A 48 3.99 -8.21 9.37
N ARG A 49 3.24 -7.68 10.35
CA ARG A 49 1.86 -8.11 10.62
C ARG A 49 0.88 -7.67 9.53
N VAL A 50 1.13 -6.53 8.88
CA VAL A 50 0.32 -6.03 7.78
C VAL A 50 0.78 -6.63 6.45
N LEU A 51 2.06 -6.52 6.11
CA LEU A 51 2.67 -7.06 4.88
C LEU A 51 3.22 -8.48 5.09
N THR A 52 2.33 -9.43 5.37
CA THR A 52 2.71 -10.84 5.38
C THR A 52 3.09 -11.31 3.96
N PRO A 53 3.87 -12.40 3.79
CA PRO A 53 4.24 -12.90 2.46
C PRO A 53 3.02 -13.14 1.54
N LYS A 54 1.91 -13.63 2.09
CA LYS A 54 0.67 -13.87 1.35
C LYS A 54 -0.07 -12.61 0.94
N ARG A 55 0.06 -11.54 1.71
CA ARG A 55 -0.49 -10.22 1.36
C ARG A 55 0.37 -9.53 0.33
N VAL A 56 1.70 -9.67 0.38
CA VAL A 56 2.60 -9.18 -0.67
C VAL A 56 2.34 -9.89 -2.01
N GLU A 57 2.13 -11.21 -1.99
CA GLU A 57 1.71 -11.99 -3.17
C GLU A 57 0.39 -11.48 -3.75
N LEU A 58 -0.61 -11.26 -2.89
CA LEU A 58 -1.91 -10.72 -3.28
C LEU A 58 -1.79 -9.31 -3.86
N LEU A 59 -1.03 -8.41 -3.23
CA LEU A 59 -0.80 -7.05 -3.72
C LEU A 59 -0.15 -7.05 -5.10
N ARG A 60 0.86 -7.91 -5.31
CA ARG A 60 1.52 -8.04 -6.60
C ARG A 60 0.55 -8.48 -7.68
N HIS A 61 -0.35 -9.42 -7.37
CA HIS A 61 -1.40 -9.83 -8.31
C HIS A 61 -2.32 -8.68 -8.65
N VAL A 62 -2.92 -8.02 -7.65
CA VAL A 62 -3.88 -6.92 -7.84
C VAL A 62 -3.26 -5.73 -8.58
N HIS A 63 -1.98 -5.43 -8.32
CA HIS A 63 -1.24 -4.37 -9.01
C HIS A 63 -1.12 -4.64 -10.52
N HIS A 64 -0.84 -5.88 -10.93
CA HIS A 64 -0.76 -6.22 -12.35
C HIS A 64 -2.11 -6.56 -12.99
N HIS A 65 -3.05 -7.06 -12.19
CA HIS A 65 -4.35 -7.56 -12.62
C HIS A 65 -5.42 -7.07 -11.63
N PRO A 66 -6.00 -5.88 -11.86
CA PRO A 66 -7.21 -5.45 -11.18
C PRO A 66 -8.28 -6.53 -11.21
N GLU A 67 -8.89 -6.83 -10.07
CA GLU A 67 -9.89 -7.89 -9.95
C GLU A 67 -11.26 -7.30 -9.63
N PRO A 68 -12.34 -7.70 -10.33
CA PRO A 68 -13.68 -7.10 -10.16
C PRO A 68 -14.35 -7.50 -8.83
N SER A 69 -13.74 -8.38 -8.04
CA SER A 69 -14.23 -8.76 -6.71
C SER A 69 -13.20 -9.59 -5.94
N VAL A 70 -13.38 -9.68 -4.62
CA VAL A 70 -12.62 -10.61 -3.75
C VAL A 70 -12.77 -12.06 -4.20
N ALA A 71 -13.94 -12.44 -4.72
CA ALA A 71 -14.18 -13.79 -5.22
C ALA A 71 -13.40 -14.11 -6.49
N ALA A 72 -13.27 -13.13 -7.41
CA ALA A 72 -12.45 -13.27 -8.60
C ALA A 72 -10.96 -13.41 -8.23
N LEU A 73 -10.47 -12.53 -7.36
CA LEU A 73 -9.12 -12.59 -6.82
C LEU A 73 -8.83 -13.93 -6.13
N ALA A 74 -9.77 -14.45 -5.33
CA ALA A 74 -9.60 -15.75 -4.67
C ALA A 74 -9.47 -16.91 -5.65
N ARG A 75 -10.24 -16.89 -6.76
CA ARG A 75 -10.12 -17.87 -7.84
C ARG A 75 -8.79 -17.72 -8.57
N ALA A 76 -8.38 -16.49 -8.90
CA ALA A 76 -7.13 -16.21 -9.59
C ALA A 76 -5.90 -16.68 -8.79
N LEU A 77 -5.92 -16.48 -7.46
CA LEU A 77 -4.86 -16.92 -6.56
C LEU A 77 -4.94 -18.41 -6.17
N GLY A 78 -6.04 -19.10 -6.51
CA GLY A 78 -6.27 -20.49 -6.05
C GLY A 78 -6.35 -20.61 -4.52
N ARG A 79 -6.85 -19.59 -3.82
CA ARG A 79 -6.87 -19.50 -2.35
C ARG A 79 -8.31 -19.51 -1.80
N PRO A 80 -8.53 -19.96 -0.55
CA PRO A 80 -9.86 -19.93 0.06
C PRO A 80 -10.39 -18.50 0.20
N TYR A 81 -11.63 -18.27 -0.25
CA TYR A 81 -12.29 -16.95 -0.23
C TYR A 81 -12.15 -16.22 1.10
N ARG A 82 -12.46 -16.89 2.22
CA ARG A 82 -12.40 -16.28 3.56
C ARG A 82 -11.02 -15.70 3.88
N ARG A 83 -9.95 -16.41 3.50
CA ARG A 83 -8.56 -15.97 3.74
C ARG A 83 -8.19 -14.78 2.86
N VAL A 84 -8.65 -14.78 1.61
CA VAL A 84 -8.41 -13.68 0.67
C VAL A 84 -9.19 -12.44 1.09
N HIS A 85 -10.44 -12.61 1.56
CA HIS A 85 -11.24 -11.53 2.12
C HIS A 85 -10.54 -10.88 3.32
N ASP A 86 -10.12 -11.68 4.32
CA ASP A 86 -9.40 -11.15 5.49
C ASP A 86 -8.11 -10.39 5.10
N ASP A 87 -7.40 -10.86 4.06
CA ASP A 87 -6.21 -10.20 3.54
C ASP A 87 -6.52 -8.89 2.80
N VAL A 88 -7.56 -8.88 1.96
CA VAL A 88 -8.02 -7.67 1.25
C VAL A 88 -8.45 -6.60 2.24
N GLU A 89 -9.28 -6.95 3.24
CA GLU A 89 -9.74 -5.99 4.24
C GLU A 89 -8.58 -5.39 5.05
N ALA A 90 -7.58 -6.20 5.41
CA ALA A 90 -6.41 -5.71 6.12
C ALA A 90 -5.57 -4.75 5.27
N LEU A 91 -5.51 -4.94 3.95
CA LEU A 91 -4.77 -4.09 3.02
C LEU A 91 -5.56 -2.81 2.67
N ILE A 92 -6.89 -2.89 2.59
CA ILE A 92 -7.77 -1.71 2.45
C ILE A 92 -7.65 -0.82 3.68
N ALA A 93 -7.62 -1.40 4.89
CA ALA A 93 -7.53 -0.66 6.14
C ALA A 93 -6.30 0.25 6.24
N VAL A 94 -5.22 -0.08 5.52
CA VAL A 94 -3.99 0.73 5.44
C VAL A 94 -3.81 1.42 4.09
N GLY A 95 -4.81 1.39 3.20
CA GLY A 95 -4.77 2.08 1.90
C GLY A 95 -3.84 1.46 0.86
N LEU A 96 -3.44 0.20 1.03
CA LEU A 96 -2.65 -0.56 0.06
C LEU A 96 -3.51 -1.15 -1.07
N ILE A 97 -4.81 -1.33 -0.82
CA ILE A 97 -5.81 -1.67 -1.83
C ILE A 97 -6.93 -0.65 -1.75
N GLU A 98 -7.51 -0.31 -2.90
CA GLU A 98 -8.73 0.47 -3.00
C GLU A 98 -9.80 -0.32 -3.74
N ARG A 99 -11.07 0.02 -3.45
CA ARG A 99 -12.22 -0.40 -4.24
C ARG A 99 -12.65 0.79 -5.09
N ASN A 100 -12.50 0.67 -6.40
CA ASN A 100 -12.98 1.66 -7.37
C ASN A 100 -14.03 1.01 -8.27
N ASP A 101 -15.27 1.49 -8.20
CA ASP A 101 -16.41 0.89 -8.92
C ASP A 101 -16.45 -0.65 -8.75
N ASP A 102 -16.32 -1.11 -7.50
CA ASP A 102 -16.23 -2.52 -7.08
C ASP A 102 -14.97 -3.31 -7.52
N VAL A 103 -14.09 -2.71 -8.33
CA VAL A 103 -12.82 -3.30 -8.74
C VAL A 103 -11.76 -3.07 -7.66
N LEU A 104 -11.09 -4.14 -7.27
CA LEU A 104 -9.91 -4.12 -6.41
C LEU A 104 -8.70 -3.66 -7.22
N ILE A 105 -8.10 -2.56 -6.78
CA ILE A 105 -6.93 -1.96 -7.44
C ILE A 105 -5.86 -1.57 -6.42
N ALA A 106 -4.60 -1.58 -6.86
CA ALA A 106 -3.47 -1.02 -6.13
C ALA A 106 -2.91 0.16 -6.95
N GLN A 107 -3.32 1.38 -6.59
CA GLN A 107 -3.00 2.62 -7.33
C GLN A 107 -1.59 3.16 -7.01
N TYR A 108 -0.57 2.34 -7.22
CA TYR A 108 0.82 2.77 -7.11
C TYR A 108 1.71 1.89 -7.98
N GLU A 109 2.79 2.45 -8.50
CA GLU A 109 3.74 1.75 -9.38
C GLU A 109 4.84 1.04 -8.59
N ARG A 110 5.19 1.58 -7.41
CA ARG A 110 6.28 1.07 -6.59
C ARG A 110 6.00 1.25 -5.12
N ILE A 111 6.37 0.24 -4.32
CA ILE A 111 6.48 0.35 -2.87
C ILE A 111 7.97 0.47 -2.51
N LYS A 112 8.34 1.55 -1.83
CA LYS A 112 9.65 1.71 -1.18
C LYS A 112 9.45 1.54 0.33
N THR A 113 10.35 0.83 0.99
CA THR A 113 10.33 0.71 2.45
C THR A 113 11.64 1.24 3.00
N GLU A 114 11.56 2.17 3.95
CA GLU A 114 12.68 2.73 4.69
C GLU A 114 12.56 2.31 6.16
N ILE A 115 13.62 1.74 6.71
CA ILE A 115 13.64 1.22 8.08
C ILE A 115 14.73 1.97 8.84
N VAL A 116 14.32 2.64 9.91
CA VAL A 116 15.22 3.32 10.84
C VAL A 116 15.44 2.41 12.06
N MET A 117 16.69 2.28 12.51
CA MET A 117 17.11 1.46 13.65
C MET A 117 17.89 2.26 14.68
#